data_AF-A0A7L5BDH9-F1
#
_entry.id   AF-A0A7L5BDH9-F1
#
_cell.length_a   1.000
_cell.length_b   1.000
_cell.length_c   1.000
_cell.angle_alpha   90.00
_cell.angle_beta   90.00
_cell.angle_gamma   90.00
#
_symmetry.space_group_name_H-M   'P 1'
#
loop_
_entity.id
_entity.type
_entity.pdbx_description
1 polymer ?
#
loop_
_entity_poly.entity_id
_entity_poly.type
_entity_poly.pdbx_seq_one_letter_code
_entity_poly.pdbx_strand_id
1 'polypeptide(L)'
;MSNITPIHANKTPRRIHFIPEWAEKRGLKQKDIVEELDVDKGLVSKWFNKGVLPKPEYLDKLCILFQLEEVGSLFRDPEDDWLAQFFRDKTEEQKEKAVQMLKLMFEDIKTGTDG
;
A
#
# COMPACT_ATOMS: atom_id res chain seq x y z
N MET A 1 -19.98 7.00 35.97
CA MET A 1 -20.57 6.72 34.65
C MET A 1 -19.60 7.25 33.61
N SER A 2 -18.90 6.36 32.92
CA SER A 2 -17.79 6.71 32.03
C SER A 2 -18.33 7.35 30.75
N ASN A 3 -17.99 8.61 30.52
CA ASN A 3 -18.35 9.34 29.30
C ASN A 3 -17.54 8.78 28.13
N ILE A 4 -18.15 7.88 27.36
CA ILE A 4 -17.60 7.39 26.09
C ILE A 4 -17.84 8.50 25.07
N THR A 5 -16.78 9.23 24.73
CA THR A 5 -16.81 10.25 23.68
C THR A 5 -17.13 9.58 22.34
N PRO A 6 -18.11 10.06 21.56
CA PRO A 6 -18.43 9.48 20.25
C PRO A 6 -17.25 9.68 19.30
N ILE A 7 -16.67 8.58 18.85
CA ILE A 7 -15.59 8.57 17.86
C ILE A 7 -16.14 9.20 16.58
N HIS A 8 -15.54 10.32 16.16
CA HIS A 8 -15.96 11.09 14.99
C HIS A 8 -16.16 10.19 13.75
N ALA A 9 -17.42 10.03 13.33
CA ALA A 9 -17.87 9.16 12.23
C ALA A 9 -17.47 9.63 10.82
N ASN A 10 -16.60 10.65 10.71
CA ASN A 10 -16.28 11.31 9.45
C ASN A 10 -14.86 11.01 8.92
N LYS A 11 -14.17 10.03 9.49
CA LYS A 11 -12.93 9.52 8.89
C LYS A 11 -13.32 8.38 7.95
N THR A 12 -13.12 8.58 6.65
CA THR A 12 -13.13 7.49 5.65
C THR A 12 -12.46 6.27 6.27
N PRO A 13 -13.09 5.07 6.25
CA PRO A 13 -12.50 3.89 6.86
C PRO A 13 -11.06 3.79 6.38
N ARG A 14 -10.10 3.71 7.32
CA ARG A 14 -8.69 3.52 6.95
C ARG A 14 -8.66 2.29 6.05
N ARG A 15 -8.33 2.48 4.76
CA ARG A 15 -8.16 1.37 3.83
C ARG A 15 -7.14 0.43 4.48
N ILE A 16 -7.59 -0.77 4.83
CA ILE A 16 -6.74 -1.72 5.54
C ILE A 16 -5.74 -2.33 4.54
N HIS A 17 -6.07 -2.35 3.25
CA HIS A 17 -5.29 -2.96 2.18
C HIS A 17 -5.00 -1.97 1.03
N PHE A 18 -4.03 -2.32 0.19
CA PHE A 18 -3.56 -1.57 -0.97
C PHE A 18 -3.89 -2.25 -2.31
N ILE A 19 -5.01 -3.01 -2.36
CA ILE A 19 -5.45 -3.72 -3.57
C ILE A 19 -5.58 -2.80 -4.80
N PRO A 20 -6.19 -1.60 -4.72
CA PRO A 20 -6.21 -0.67 -5.85
C PRO A 20 -4.83 -0.28 -6.36
N GLU A 21 -3.92 0.02 -5.45
CA GLU A 21 -2.58 0.50 -5.72
C GLU A 21 -1.73 -0.65 -6.33
N TRP A 22 -1.89 -1.87 -5.82
CA TRP A 22 -1.30 -3.08 -6.41
C TRP A 22 -1.85 -3.37 -7.81
N ALA A 23 -3.15 -3.19 -8.04
CA ALA A 23 -3.74 -3.37 -9.36
C ALA A 23 -3.21 -2.32 -10.35
N GLU A 24 -3.10 -1.06 -9.94
CA GLU A 24 -2.54 0.02 -10.74
C GLU A 24 -1.07 -0.26 -11.11
N LYS A 25 -0.25 -0.68 -10.15
CA LYS A 25 1.16 -1.06 -10.39
C LYS A 25 1.31 -2.21 -11.39
N ARG A 26 0.33 -3.12 -11.43
CA ARG A 26 0.30 -4.25 -12.36
C ARG A 26 -0.43 -3.94 -13.67
N GLY A 27 -0.95 -2.72 -13.84
CA GLY A 27 -1.72 -2.32 -15.02
C GLY A 27 -3.08 -3.02 -15.14
N LEU A 28 -3.60 -3.57 -14.04
CA LEU A 28 -4.86 -4.30 -13.99
C LEU A 28 -6.03 -3.37 -13.67
N LYS A 29 -7.15 -3.56 -14.38
CA LYS A 29 -8.43 -2.92 -14.08
C LYS A 29 -9.30 -3.85 -13.24
N GLN A 30 -10.33 -3.29 -12.61
CA GLN A 30 -11.32 -4.09 -11.85
C GLN A 30 -11.95 -5.20 -12.70
N LYS A 31 -12.13 -4.98 -14.00
CA LYS A 31 -12.65 -5.98 -14.94
C LYS A 31 -11.70 -7.19 -15.05
N ASP A 32 -10.40 -6.94 -15.15
CA ASP A 32 -9.41 -8.00 -15.30
C ASP A 32 -9.36 -8.86 -14.03
N ILE A 33 -9.50 -8.23 -12.86
CA ILE A 33 -9.57 -8.94 -11.57
C ILE A 33 -10.86 -9.77 -11.44
N VAL A 34 -11.99 -9.25 -11.94
CA VAL A 34 -13.26 -9.99 -12.00
C VAL A 34 -13.11 -11.24 -12.86
N GLU A 35 -12.48 -11.10 -14.03
CA GLU A 35 -12.27 -12.19 -14.98
C GLU A 35 -11.27 -13.23 -14.45
N GLU A 36 -10.16 -12.81 -13.87
CA GLU A 36 -9.13 -13.75 -13.39
C GLU A 36 -9.48 -14.46 -12.09
N LEU A 37 -10.25 -13.83 -11.21
CA LEU A 37 -10.66 -14.45 -9.95
C LEU A 37 -11.98 -15.22 -10.04
N ASP A 38 -12.71 -15.06 -11.15
CA ASP A 38 -14.07 -15.53 -11.38
C ASP A 38 -15.02 -15.12 -10.23
N VAL A 39 -15.10 -13.80 -10.00
CA VAL A 39 -15.87 -13.21 -8.88
C VAL A 39 -16.85 -12.14 -9.33
N ASP A 40 -17.85 -11.85 -8.50
CA ASP A 40 -18.82 -10.80 -8.81
C ASP A 40 -18.17 -9.40 -8.86
N LYS A 41 -18.58 -8.60 -9.86
CA LYS A 41 -18.12 -7.20 -10.01
C LYS A 41 -18.41 -6.34 -8.78
N GLY A 42 -19.53 -6.58 -8.10
CA GLY A 42 -19.89 -5.89 -6.87
C GLY A 42 -18.95 -6.23 -5.71
N LEU A 43 -18.36 -7.43 -5.70
CA LEU A 43 -17.35 -7.81 -4.72
C LEU A 43 -16.04 -7.03 -4.94
N VAL A 44 -15.52 -7.01 -6.17
CA VAL A 44 -14.31 -6.25 -6.52
C VAL A 44 -14.50 -4.75 -6.29
N SER A 45 -15.67 -4.21 -6.64
CA SER A 45 -16.00 -2.81 -6.38
C SER A 45 -16.00 -2.46 -4.88
N LYS A 46 -16.40 -3.39 -4.00
CA LYS A 46 -16.32 -3.18 -2.55
C LYS A 46 -14.87 -3.12 -2.05
N TRP A 47 -13.97 -3.93 -2.62
CA TRP A 47 -12.54 -3.86 -2.31
C TRP A 47 -11.98 -2.50 -2.74
N PHE A 48 -12.25 -2.09 -3.98
CA PHE A 48 -11.66 -0.88 -4.54
C PHE A 48 -12.21 0.42 -3.93
N ASN A 49 -13.55 0.52 -3.80
CA ASN A 49 -14.20 1.79 -3.45
C ASN A 49 -14.51 1.91 -1.97
N LYS A 50 -14.86 0.80 -1.32
CA LYS A 50 -15.28 0.79 0.09
C LYS A 50 -14.16 0.34 1.03
N GLY A 51 -13.04 -0.15 0.51
CA GLY A 51 -11.93 -0.68 1.31
C GLY A 51 -12.36 -1.89 2.16
N VAL A 52 -13.35 -2.66 1.69
CA VAL A 52 -13.82 -3.86 2.40
C VAL A 52 -12.74 -4.93 2.29
N LEU A 53 -12.35 -5.48 3.43
CA LEU A 53 -11.37 -6.57 3.50
C LEU A 53 -11.89 -7.81 2.74
N PRO A 54 -11.14 -8.34 1.76
CA PRO A 54 -11.47 -9.62 1.14
C PRO A 54 -11.44 -10.76 2.15
N LYS A 55 -12.25 -11.80 1.94
CA LYS A 55 -12.16 -13.03 2.73
C LYS A 55 -10.79 -13.72 2.49
N PRO A 56 -10.32 -14.57 3.43
CA PRO A 56 -9.06 -15.28 3.28
C PRO A 56 -8.89 -15.98 1.92
N GLU A 57 -9.94 -16.64 1.43
CA GLU A 57 -9.95 -17.33 0.13
C GLU A 57 -9.61 -16.41 -1.07
N TYR A 58 -9.92 -15.11 -0.99
CA TYR A 58 -9.59 -14.14 -2.04
C TYR A 58 -8.24 -13.47 -1.81
N LEU A 59 -7.78 -13.38 -0.56
CA LEU A 59 -6.47 -12.83 -0.25
C LEU A 59 -5.36 -13.65 -0.90
N ASP A 60 -5.44 -14.98 -0.82
CA ASP A 60 -4.48 -15.88 -1.47
C ASP A 60 -4.51 -15.72 -2.99
N LYS A 61 -5.71 -15.65 -3.58
CA LYS A 61 -5.83 -15.46 -5.04
C LYS A 61 -5.32 -14.10 -5.51
N LEU A 62 -5.61 -13.03 -4.76
CA LEU A 62 -5.10 -11.68 -5.04
C LEU A 62 -3.58 -11.61 -4.89
N CYS A 63 -3.02 -12.31 -3.90
CA CYS A 63 -1.58 -12.45 -3.71
C CYS A 63 -0.93 -13.06 -4.96
N ILE A 64 -1.49 -14.16 -5.46
CA ILE A 64 -1.02 -14.82 -6.68
C ILE A 64 -1.18 -13.89 -7.90
N LEU A 65 -2.35 -13.27 -8.06
CA LEU A 65 -2.65 -12.36 -9.19
C LEU A 65 -1.67 -11.17 -9.25
N PHE A 66 -1.35 -10.59 -8.10
CA PHE A 66 -0.41 -9.47 -8.01
C PHE A 66 1.05 -9.91 -7.91
N GLN A 67 1.34 -11.21 -8.00
CA GLN A 67 2.68 -11.79 -7.90
C GLN A 67 3.41 -11.33 -6.63
N LEU A 68 2.74 -11.46 -5.49
CA LEU A 68 3.27 -11.14 -4.18
C LEU A 68 3.79 -12.40 -3.49
N GLU A 69 4.81 -12.25 -2.64
CA GLU A 69 5.39 -13.37 -1.89
C GLU A 69 4.55 -13.76 -0.67
N GLU A 70 3.88 -12.79 -0.04
CA GLU A 70 3.04 -13.00 1.13
C GLU A 70 1.73 -12.22 1.06
N VAL A 71 0.66 -12.78 1.65
CA VAL A 71 -0.63 -12.09 1.82
C VAL A 71 -0.46 -10.77 2.60
N GLY A 72 0.52 -10.72 3.50
CA GLY A 72 0.89 -9.51 4.24
C GLY A 72 1.24 -8.31 3.35
N SER A 73 1.77 -8.55 2.14
CA SER A 73 2.13 -7.51 1.19
C SER A 73 0.91 -6.75 0.65
N LEU A 74 -0.29 -7.36 0.65
CA LEU A 74 -1.54 -6.67 0.28
C LEU A 74 -1.90 -5.52 1.24
N PHE A 75 -1.30 -5.51 2.44
CA PHE A 75 -1.53 -4.52 3.49
C PHE A 75 -0.43 -3.47 3.57
N ARG A 76 0.57 -3.54 2.67
CA ARG A 76 1.64 -2.55 2.54
C ARG A 76 1.47 -1.79 1.24
N ASP A 77 1.88 -0.53 1.25
CA ASP A 77 1.90 0.28 0.04
C ASP A 77 2.87 -0.36 -0.97
N PRO A 78 2.47 -0.56 -2.24
CA PRO A 78 3.36 -1.11 -3.26
C PRO A 78 4.64 -0.30 -3.47
N GLU A 79 4.64 0.98 -3.12
CA GLU A 79 5.77 1.89 -3.23
C GLU A 79 6.57 2.01 -1.92
N ASP A 80 6.10 1.50 -0.78
CA ASP A 80 6.86 1.56 0.48
C ASP A 80 8.10 0.63 0.47
N ASP A 81 8.14 -0.37 -0.42
CA ASP A 81 9.20 -1.39 -0.40
C ASP A 81 10.34 -1.16 -1.39
N TRP A 82 10.29 -0.16 -2.29
CA TRP A 82 11.34 -0.04 -3.32
C TRP A 82 12.66 0.49 -2.77
N LEU A 83 12.63 1.41 -1.80
CA LEU A 83 13.84 2.02 -1.24
C LEU A 83 14.58 1.02 -0.33
N ALA A 84 13.85 0.31 0.53
CA ALA A 84 14.40 -0.75 1.38
C ALA A 84 14.94 -1.92 0.55
N GLN A 85 14.23 -2.32 -0.51
CA GLN A 85 14.72 -3.33 -1.45
C GLN A 85 15.95 -2.84 -2.23
N PHE A 86 15.96 -1.59 -2.69
CA PHE A 86 17.08 -1.00 -3.42
C PHE A 86 18.38 -0.99 -2.61
N PHE A 87 18.29 -0.79 -1.29
CA PHE A 87 19.43 -0.78 -0.37
C PHE A 87 19.78 -2.13 0.25
N ARG A 88 18.94 -3.16 0.07
CA ARG A 88 19.15 -4.51 0.65
C ARG A 88 20.48 -5.14 0.21
N ASP A 89 20.79 -5.05 -1.08
CA ASP A 89 21.99 -5.67 -1.68
C ASP A 89 23.15 -4.68 -1.92
N LYS A 90 23.07 -3.47 -1.36
CA LYS A 90 24.14 -2.46 -1.51
C LYS A 90 25.22 -2.67 -0.46
N THR A 91 26.46 -2.49 -0.88
CA THR A 91 27.61 -2.46 0.03
C THR A 91 27.52 -1.27 0.99
N GLU A 92 28.18 -1.35 2.14
CA GLU A 92 28.20 -0.26 3.12
C GLU A 92 28.70 1.06 2.51
N GLU A 93 29.69 1.00 1.61
CA GLU A 93 30.20 2.18 0.89
C GLU A 93 29.13 2.82 -0.02
N GLN A 94 28.28 2.01 -0.68
CA GLN A 94 27.19 2.50 -1.50
C GLN A 94 26.06 3.11 -0.66
N LYS A 95 25.78 2.55 0.52
CA LYS A 95 24.82 3.10 1.47
C LYS A 95 25.30 4.46 1.99
N GLU A 96 26.58 4.60 2.34
CA GLU A 96 27.16 5.87 2.77
C GLU A 96 27.06 6.95 1.69
N LYS A 97 27.38 6.61 0.43
CA LYS A 97 27.22 7.52 -0.71
C LYS A 97 25.77 7.95 -0.91
N ALA A 98 24.82 7.03 -0.77
CA ALA A 98 23.41 7.34 -0.85
C ALA A 98 22.95 8.27 0.28
N VAL A 99 23.42 8.04 1.52
CA VAL A 99 23.15 8.93 2.66
C VAL A 99 23.68 10.34 2.41
N GLN A 100 24.89 10.49 1.86
CA GLN A 100 25.44 11.79 1.52
C GLN A 100 24.62 12.49 0.43
N MET A 101 24.24 11.78 -0.62
CA MET A 101 23.39 12.33 -1.69
C MET A 101 22.01 12.75 -1.19
N LEU A 102 21.39 11.96 -0.30
CA LEU A 102 20.10 12.30 0.30
C LEU A 102 20.23 13.53 1.20
N LYS A 103 21.27 13.61 2.04
CA LYS A 103 21.53 14.82 2.85
C LYS A 103 21.65 16.07 1.99
N LEU A 104 22.37 16.00 0.87
CA LEU A 104 22.50 17.10 -0.08
C LEU A 104 21.17 17.46 -0.76
N MET A 105 20.35 16.47 -1.15
CA MET A 105 19.02 16.74 -1.72
C MET A 105 18.05 17.38 -0.73
N PHE A 106 18.15 17.04 0.55
CA PHE A 106 17.22 17.50 1.59
C PHE A 106 17.75 18.70 2.39
N GLU A 107 19.00 19.13 2.20
CA GLU A 107 19.59 20.32 2.84
C GLU A 107 18.83 21.62 2.51
N ASP A 108 18.23 21.70 1.32
CA ASP A 108 17.44 22.87 0.88
C ASP A 108 15.97 22.83 1.32
N ILE A 109 15.48 21.69 1.84
CA ILE A 109 14.14 21.61 2.44
C ILE A 109 14.22 22.16 3.86
N LYS A 110 14.37 23.48 3.97
CA LYS A 110 14.10 24.20 5.22
C LYS A 110 12.69 23.86 5.67
N THR A 111 12.58 23.25 6.84
CA THR A 111 11.34 23.19 7.61
C THR A 111 10.94 24.62 7.97
N GLY A 112 10.13 25.24 7.10
CA GLY A 112 9.30 26.38 7.48
C GLY A 112 8.16 25.87 8.36
N THR A 113 8.47 25.58 9.62
CA THR A 113 7.49 25.62 10.71
C THR A 113 7.92 26.72 11.66
N ASP A 114 7.65 27.95 11.23
CA ASP A 114 7.40 29.09 12.10
C ASP A 114 6.13 29.75 11.56
N GLY A 115 5.07 29.69 12.35
CA GLY A 115 3.71 30.12 12.03
C GLY A 115 2.72 29.54 13.03
#